data_AF-A0A9P0CMZ0-F1
#
_entry.id   AF-A0A9P0CMZ0-F1
#
_cell.length_a   1.000
_cell.length_b   1.000
_cell.length_c   1.000
_cell.angle_alpha   90.00
_cell.angle_beta   90.00
_cell.angle_gamma   90.00
#
_symmetry.space_group_name_H-M   'P 1'
#
loop_
_entity.id
_entity.type
_entity.pdbx_description
1 polymer ?
#
loop_
_entity_poly.entity_id
_entity_poly.type
_entity_poly.pdbx_seq_one_letter_code
_entity_poly.pdbx_strand_id
1 'polypeptide(L)'
;MQYFSCILIQLFLICWSGNRITVAADHITSCLYESNWFSCSERFKKSMLLTMIRMKRPLYLSIGKFSPLTLSTVMVVCRGSFSYFTMFKSIQ
;
A
#
# COMPACT_ATOMS: atom_id res chain seq x y z
N MET A 1 -3.47 -8.85 -25.70
CA MET A 1 -3.67 -7.49 -25.16
C MET A 1 -4.65 -7.44 -24.00
N GLN A 2 -5.85 -8.03 -24.10
CA GLN A 2 -6.88 -7.96 -23.05
C GLN A 2 -6.42 -8.49 -21.68
N TYR A 3 -5.75 -9.65 -21.62
CA TYR A 3 -5.25 -10.23 -20.37
C TYR A 3 -4.23 -9.34 -19.64
N PHE A 4 -3.31 -8.72 -20.37
CA PHE A 4 -2.32 -7.82 -19.80
C PHE A 4 -2.98 -6.57 -19.19
N SER A 5 -3.94 -5.99 -19.90
CA SER A 5 -4.71 -4.85 -19.40
C SER A 5 -5.50 -5.21 -18.14
N CYS A 6 -6.14 -6.38 -18.08
CA CYS A 6 -6.85 -6.84 -16.89
C CYS A 6 -5.93 -6.96 -15.67
N ILE A 7 -4.75 -7.56 -15.84
CA ILE A 7 -3.76 -7.72 -14.76
C ILE A 7 -3.26 -6.35 -14.28
N LEU A 8 -3.00 -5.42 -15.19
CA LEU A 8 -2.59 -4.06 -14.82
C LEU A 8 -3.67 -3.31 -14.04
N ILE A 9 -4.93 -3.41 -14.47
CA ILE A 9 -6.06 -2.79 -13.78
C ILE A 9 -6.21 -3.38 -12.37
N GLN A 10 -6.11 -4.71 -12.24
CA GLN A 10 -6.19 -5.38 -10.96
C GLN A 10 -5.04 -4.95 -10.02
N LEU A 11 -3.80 -4.89 -10.53
CA LEU A 11 -2.65 -4.40 -9.75
C LEU A 11 -2.85 -2.94 -9.31
N PHE A 12 -3.34 -2.09 -10.22
CA PHE A 12 -3.59 -0.68 -9.95
C PHE A 12 -4.64 -0.48 -8.85
N LEU A 13 -5.78 -1.19 -8.95
CA LEU A 13 -6.84 -1.12 -7.94
C LEU A 13 -6.36 -1.57 -6.56
N ILE A 14 -5.55 -2.63 -6.48
CA ILE A 14 -4.99 -3.12 -5.23
C ILE A 14 -4.01 -2.09 -4.63
N CYS A 15 -3.08 -1.56 -5.44
CA CYS A 15 -2.11 -0.55 -4.99
C CYS A 15 -2.80 0.74 -4.53
N TRP A 16 -3.81 1.19 -5.28
CA TRP A 16 -4.60 2.38 -4.95
C TRP A 16 -5.32 2.22 -3.61
N SER A 17 -5.96 1.07 -3.40
CA SER A 17 -6.66 0.76 -2.16
C SER A 17 -5.70 0.70 -0.97
N GLY A 18 -4.54 0.04 -1.13
CA GLY A 18 -3.50 0.00 -0.10
C GLY A 18 -2.96 1.39 0.27
N ASN A 19 -2.75 2.26 -0.72
CA ASN A 19 -2.32 3.63 -0.49
C ASN A 19 -3.38 4.45 0.26
N ARG A 20 -4.65 4.36 -0.14
CA ARG A 20 -5.77 5.04 0.53
C ARG A 20 -5.91 4.63 1.99
N ILE A 21 -5.76 3.34 2.28
CA ILE A 21 -5.81 2.81 3.65
C ILE A 21 -4.63 3.34 4.47
N THR A 22 -3.43 3.39 3.88
CA THR A 22 -2.23 3.89 4.57
C THR A 22 -2.36 5.38 4.92
N VAL A 23 -2.82 6.20 3.97
CA VAL A 23 -3.06 7.64 4.20
C VAL A 23 -4.16 7.85 5.25
N ALA A 24 -5.26 7.09 5.19
CA ALA A 24 -6.32 7.18 6.18
C ALA A 24 -5.84 6.76 7.58
N ALA A 25 -5.02 5.71 7.69
CA ALA A 25 -4.45 5.25 8.95
C ALA A 25 -3.52 6.30 9.58
N ASP A 26 -2.71 6.98 8.77
CA ASP A 26 -1.82 8.05 9.21
C ASP A 26 -2.61 9.28 9.69
N HIS A 27 -3.64 9.67 8.94
CA HIS A 27 -4.54 10.74 9.33
C HIS A 27 -5.28 10.43 10.65
N ILE A 28 -5.84 9.23 10.79
CA ILE A 28 -6.49 8.80 12.04
C ILE A 28 -5.50 8.83 13.20
N THR A 29 -4.27 8.35 13.00
CA THR A 29 -3.23 8.35 14.03
C THR A 29 -2.89 9.78 14.46
N SER A 30 -2.82 10.71 13.52
CA SER A 30 -2.54 12.12 13.77
C SER A 30 -3.67 12.80 14.54
N CYS A 31 -4.93 12.64 14.11
CA CYS A 31 -6.10 13.16 14.83
C CYS A 31 -6.22 12.58 16.25
N LEU A 32 -5.92 11.30 16.42
CA LEU A 32 -5.94 10.63 17.72
C LEU A 32 -4.84 11.19 18.64
N TYR A 33 -3.67 11.55 18.08
CA TYR A 33 -2.58 12.17 18.83
C TYR A 33 -2.92 13.59 19.30
N GLU A 34 -3.61 14.38 18.47
CA GLU A 34 -4.09 15.73 18.81
C GLU A 34 -5.32 15.74 19.73
N SER A 35 -6.04 14.62 19.84
CA SER A 35 -7.17 14.51 20.76
C SER A 35 -6.71 14.58 22.24
N ASN A 36 -7.58 15.04 23.15
CA ASN A 36 -7.28 15.12 24.59
C ASN A 36 -7.26 13.72 25.27
N TRP A 37 -6.38 12.82 24.83
CA TRP A 37 -6.25 11.45 25.31
C TRP A 37 -5.67 11.34 26.73
N PHE A 38 -5.03 12.40 27.22
CA PHE A 38 -4.47 12.46 28.57
C PHE A 38 -5.53 12.37 29.66
N SER A 39 -6.71 12.94 29.43
CA SER A 39 -7.85 12.99 30.37
C SER A 39 -8.71 11.71 30.36
N CYS A 40 -8.43 10.77 29.45
CA CYS A 40 -9.18 9.52 29.33
C CYS A 40 -8.66 8.43 30.27
N SER A 41 -9.50 7.42 30.52
CA SER A 41 -9.17 6.27 31.36
C SER A 41 -7.94 5.48 30.87
N GLU A 42 -7.21 4.86 31.80
CA GLU A 42 -6.07 3.98 31.54
C GLU A 42 -6.38 2.88 30.50
N ARG A 43 -7.61 2.36 30.52
CA ARG A 43 -8.08 1.35 29.54
C ARG A 43 -8.19 1.92 28.13
N PHE A 44 -8.66 3.16 28.00
CA PHE A 44 -8.75 3.85 26.72
C PHE A 44 -7.35 4.18 26.17
N LYS A 45 -6.43 4.65 27.02
CA LYS A 45 -5.02 4.90 26.64
C LYS A 45 -4.35 3.65 26.08
N LYS A 46 -4.49 2.50 26.74
CA LYS A 46 -3.91 1.24 26.24
C LYS A 46 -4.52 0.81 24.89
N SER A 47 -5.84 0.92 24.74
CA SER A 47 -6.52 0.61 23.48
C SER A 47 -6.07 1.55 22.34
N MET A 48 -5.94 2.83 22.63
CA MET A 48 -5.47 3.86 21.72
C MET A 48 -4.04 3.60 21.25
N LEU A 49 -3.14 3.28 22.19
CA LEU A 49 -1.73 2.99 21.91
C LEU A 49 -1.56 1.72 21.07
N LEU A 50 -2.34 0.68 21.37
CA LEU A 50 -2.43 -0.53 20.52
C LEU A 50 -2.95 -0.21 19.12
N THR A 51 -3.96 0.66 19.01
CA THR A 51 -4.51 1.09 17.73
C THR A 51 -3.49 1.88 16.92
N MET A 52 -2.78 2.83 17.55
CA MET A 52 -1.69 3.58 16.91
C MET A 52 -0.56 2.67 16.43
N ILE A 53 -0.13 1.69 17.23
CA ILE A 53 0.90 0.71 16.83
C ILE A 53 0.43 -0.14 15.65
N ARG A 54 -0.85 -0.53 15.64
CA ARG A 54 -1.44 -1.30 14.52
C ARG A 54 -1.61 -0.47 13.25
N MET A 55 -1.99 0.80 13.38
CA MET A 55 -2.14 1.74 12.27
C MET A 55 -0.78 2.19 11.70
N LYS A 56 0.26 2.28 12.54
CA LYS A 56 1.66 2.53 12.14
C LYS A 56 2.32 1.36 11.43
N ARG A 57 1.72 0.16 11.44
CA ARG A 57 2.11 -0.88 10.48
C ARG A 57 1.43 -0.51 9.17
N PRO A 58 2.15 0.09 8.20
CA PRO A 58 1.60 0.21 6.86
C PRO A 58 1.13 -1.17 6.44
N LEU A 59 -0.16 -1.25 6.11
CA LEU A 59 -0.76 -2.38 5.39
C LEU A 59 -0.17 -2.35 3.97
N TYR A 60 1.14 -2.56 3.86
CA TYR A 60 1.73 -3.05 2.65
C TYR A 60 1.09 -4.42 2.48
N LEU A 61 0.05 -4.47 1.65
CA LEU A 61 -0.48 -5.71 1.10
C LEU A 61 0.68 -6.35 0.34
N SER A 62 1.55 -7.06 1.05
CA SER A 62 2.59 -7.87 0.44
C SER A 62 1.87 -9.12 -0.02
N ILE A 63 1.75 -9.31 -1.32
CA ILE A 63 1.40 -10.62 -1.86
C ILE A 63 2.55 -11.55 -1.46
N GLY A 64 2.32 -12.34 -0.41
CA GLY A 64 3.11 -13.51 -0.07
C GLY A 64 4.58 -13.33 0.34
N LYS A 65 5.11 -12.10 0.48
CA LYS A 65 6.54 -11.69 0.68
C LYS A 65 7.24 -11.05 -0.53
N PHE A 66 6.57 -10.84 -1.66
CA PHE A 66 7.17 -10.22 -2.85
C PHE A 66 7.06 -8.69 -2.82
N SER A 67 7.93 -8.03 -2.03
CA SER A 67 8.02 -6.55 -1.95
C SER A 67 6.70 -5.87 -1.50
N PRO A 68 6.71 -4.60 -1.06
CA PRO A 68 5.44 -3.85 -0.96
C PRO A 68 4.85 -3.69 -2.37
N LEU A 69 3.56 -4.00 -2.55
CA LEU A 69 2.80 -3.61 -3.74
C LEU A 69 2.58 -2.09 -3.70
N THR A 70 3.64 -1.36 -4.01
CA THR A 70 3.61 0.07 -4.24
C THR A 70 3.47 0.35 -5.73
N LEU A 71 3.10 1.59 -6.07
CA LEU A 71 3.06 2.08 -7.44
C LEU A 71 4.38 1.78 -8.21
N SER A 72 5.51 1.78 -7.50
CA SER A 72 6.82 1.40 -8.03
C SER A 72 6.85 -0.03 -8.57
N THR A 73 6.16 -0.99 -7.94
CA THR A 73 6.13 -2.39 -8.39
C THR A 73 5.36 -2.53 -9.70
N VAL A 74 4.24 -1.79 -9.86
CA VAL A 74 3.53 -1.68 -11.15
C VAL A 74 4.47 -1.13 -12.23
N MET A 75 5.20 -0.05 -11.93
CA MET A 75 6.14 0.54 -12.87
C MET A 75 7.28 -0.40 -13.25
N VAL A 76 7.84 -1.15 -12.29
CA VAL A 76 8.89 -2.13 -12.54
C VAL A 76 8.38 -3.26 -13.43
N VAL A 77 7.17 -3.77 -13.18
CA VAL A 77 6.54 -4.80 -14.03
C VAL A 77 6.33 -4.27 -15.45
N CYS A 78 5.77 -3.07 -15.61
CA CYS A 78 5.60 -2.44 -16.92
C CYS A 78 6.94 -2.26 -17.64
N ARG A 79 7.95 -1.70 -16.97
CA ARG A 79 9.30 -1.50 -17.52
C ARG A 79 9.93 -2.83 -17.94
N GLY A 80 9.78 -3.87 -17.12
CA GLY A 80 10.21 -5.22 -17.47
C GLY A 80 9.53 -5.71 -18.74
N SER A 81 8.20 -5.65 -18.82
CA SER A 81 7.44 -6.06 -20.01
C SER A 81 7.86 -5.30 -21.27
N PHE A 82 8.05 -3.98 -21.19
CA PHE A 82 8.54 -3.18 -22.32
C PHE A 82 9.97 -3.53 -22.70
N SER A 83 10.86 -3.75 -21.73
CA SER A 83 12.24 -4.16 -21.99
C SER A 83 12.29 -5.51 -22.72
N TYR A 84 11.49 -6.50 -22.29
CA TYR A 84 11.38 -7.78 -22.98
C TYR A 84 10.83 -7.61 -24.40
N PHE A 85 9.81 -6.75 -24.57
CA PHE A 85 9.26 -6.44 -25.89
C PHE A 85 10.30 -5.81 -26.82
N THR A 86 11.09 -4.84 -26.33
CA THR A 86 12.16 -4.20 -27.08
C THR A 86 13.28 -5.18 -27.45
N MET A 87 13.69 -6.06 -26.52
CA MET A 87 14.67 -7.11 -26.80
C MET A 87 14.18 -8.03 -27.93
N PHE A 88 12.94 -8.50 -27.85
CA PHE A 88 12.34 -9.33 -28.89
C PHE A 88 12.30 -8.61 -30.25
N LYS A 89 11.94 -7.32 -30.25
CA LYS A 89 11.96 -6.45 -31.43
C LYS A 89 13.34 -6.14 -32.00
N SER A 90 14.41 -6.30 -31.21
CA SER A 90 15.79 -6.06 -31.67
C SER A 90 16.44 -7.30 -32.28
N ILE A 91 15.91 -8.48 -31.96
CA ILE A 91 16.43 -9.78 -32.43
C ILE A 91 15.73 -10.21 -33.74
N GLN A 92 14.53 -9.68 -34.00
CA GLN A 92 13.74 -9.90 -35.21
C GLN A 92 13.82 -8.70 -36.15
#